data_AF-A0A8X6TA70-F1
#
_entry.id   AF-A0A8X6TA70-F1
#
_cell.length_a   1.000
_cell.length_b   1.000
_cell.length_c   1.000
_cell.angle_alpha   90.00
_cell.angle_beta   90.00
_cell.angle_gamma   90.00
#
_symmetry.space_group_name_H-M   'P 1'
#
loop_
_entity.id
_entity.type
_entity.pdbx_description
1 polymer ?
#
loop_
_entity_poly.entity_id
_entity_poly.type
_entity_poly.pdbx_seq_one_letter_code
_entity_poly.pdbx_strand_id
1 'polypeptide(L)'
;MGRLQPSTGPTPGGSKVPYLIMIVILILVTSASLVLLHIFVGYRNLMESTALLQKSNAENLRNNDCNRKLCDSKSCLQMASRTLQLMNSGADPCTDFYEYSCGGYAKSQSVPYGHNTYTPGKETQREILLNIKKIMENPSETNETVTTRKLKQLYHSCTNS
;
A
#
# COMPACT_ATOMS: atom_id res chain seq x y z
N MET A 1 -66.20 53.05 49.59
CA MET A 1 -65.11 52.63 48.69
C MET A 1 -64.00 52.05 49.55
N GLY A 2 -63.57 50.79 49.51
CA GLY A 2 -63.39 49.88 48.40
C GLY A 2 -61.90 49.62 48.22
N ARG A 3 -61.37 48.51 48.76
CA ARG A 3 -60.21 47.76 48.25
C ARG A 3 -60.06 46.46 49.05
N LEU A 4 -60.53 45.35 48.50
CA LEU A 4 -60.15 44.01 48.94
C LEU A 4 -58.71 43.74 48.51
N GLN A 5 -57.86 43.27 49.43
CA GLN A 5 -56.60 42.62 49.11
C GLN A 5 -56.87 41.14 48.78
N PRO A 6 -56.24 40.56 47.74
CA PRO A 6 -56.30 39.12 47.53
C PRO A 6 -55.31 38.41 48.46
N SER A 7 -55.83 37.52 49.30
CA SER A 7 -55.08 36.56 50.09
C SER A 7 -54.48 35.49 49.16
N THR A 8 -53.15 35.47 49.00
CA THR A 8 -52.44 34.33 48.38
C THR A 8 -52.23 33.24 49.44
N GLY A 9 -53.19 32.31 49.52
CA GLY A 9 -52.99 31.02 50.18
C GLY A 9 -52.08 30.10 49.35
N PRO A 10 -51.50 29.04 49.94
CA PRO A 10 -50.61 28.14 49.23
C PRO A 10 -51.42 27.33 48.21
N THR A 11 -51.05 27.39 46.93
CA THR A 11 -51.62 26.54 45.88
C THR A 11 -51.18 25.09 46.07
N PRO A 12 -52.08 24.12 46.35
CA PRO A 12 -51.75 22.71 46.30
C PRO A 12 -52.11 22.21 44.89
N GLY A 13 -51.14 22.19 44.00
CA GLY A 13 -51.40 21.79 42.62
C GLY A 13 -50.20 21.98 41.70
N GLY A 14 -49.03 21.49 42.11
CA GLY A 14 -47.88 21.40 41.21
C GLY A 14 -48.24 20.52 40.02
N SER A 15 -48.22 21.09 38.81
CA SER A 15 -48.44 20.31 37.60
C SER A 15 -47.44 19.16 37.56
N LYS A 16 -47.91 17.93 37.33
CA LYS A 16 -47.04 16.74 37.20
C LYS A 16 -46.34 16.67 35.83
N VAL A 17 -46.68 17.61 34.94
CA VAL A 17 -46.17 17.79 33.57
C VAL A 17 -44.63 17.88 33.50
N PRO A 18 -43.91 18.72 34.28
CA PRO A 18 -42.46 18.75 34.27
C PRO A 18 -41.82 17.43 34.70
N TYR A 19 -42.43 16.69 35.66
CA TYR A 19 -41.93 15.39 36.08
C TYR A 19 -42.06 14.33 34.96
N LEU A 20 -43.17 14.35 34.23
CA LEU A 20 -43.35 13.50 33.05
C LEU A 20 -42.35 13.82 31.93
N ILE A 21 -42.07 15.11 31.68
CA ILE A 21 -41.06 15.54 30.70
C ILE A 21 -39.67 15.05 31.11
N MET A 22 -39.30 15.20 32.39
CA MET A 22 -38.02 14.72 32.91
C MET A 22 -37.86 13.20 32.77
N ILE A 23 -38.92 12.42 33.05
CA ILE A 23 -38.91 10.96 32.84
C ILE A 23 -38.71 10.62 31.37
N VAL A 24 -39.42 11.29 30.46
CA VAL A 24 -39.28 11.04 29.01
C VAL A 24 -37.86 11.35 28.54
N ILE A 25 -37.26 12.46 28.99
CA ILE A 25 -35.87 12.81 28.65
C ILE A 25 -34.88 11.75 29.15
N LEU A 26 -35.04 11.28 30.40
CA LEU A 26 -34.18 10.23 30.94
C LEU A 26 -34.29 8.92 30.14
N ILE A 27 -35.49 8.56 29.69
CA ILE A 27 -35.72 7.38 28.83
C ILE A 27 -35.05 7.57 27.46
N LEU A 28 -35.16 8.76 26.87
CA LEU A 28 -34.51 9.06 25.58
C LEU A 28 -32.98 9.06 25.69
N VAL A 29 -32.42 9.62 26.76
CA VAL A 29 -30.97 9.65 27.00
C VAL A 29 -30.42 8.24 27.27
N THR A 30 -31.12 7.45 28.09
CA THR A 30 -30.70 6.06 28.39
C THR A 30 -30.78 5.18 27.16
N SER A 31 -31.87 5.25 26.39
CA SER A 31 -32.00 4.52 25.12
C SER A 31 -30.93 4.92 24.12
N ALA A 32 -30.67 6.22 23.93
CA ALA A 32 -29.60 6.70 23.05
C ALA A 32 -28.22 6.20 23.51
N SER A 33 -27.94 6.24 24.81
CA SER A 33 -26.67 5.77 25.39
C SER A 33 -26.47 4.26 25.18
N LEU A 34 -27.53 3.46 25.34
CA LEU A 34 -27.50 2.02 25.08
C LEU A 34 -27.26 1.73 23.60
N VAL A 35 -27.93 2.45 22.69
CA VAL A 35 -27.72 2.30 21.24
C VAL A 35 -26.27 2.63 20.86
N LEU A 36 -25.72 3.73 21.37
CA LEU A 36 -24.32 4.10 21.12
C LEU A 36 -23.34 3.05 21.67
N LEU A 37 -23.62 2.48 22.84
CA LEU A 37 -22.79 1.42 23.41
C LEU A 37 -22.84 0.13 22.58
N HIS A 38 -24.01 -0.28 22.12
CA HIS A 38 -24.15 -1.43 21.22
C HIS A 38 -23.40 -1.23 19.90
N ILE A 39 -23.50 -0.03 19.32
CA ILE A 39 -22.76 0.35 18.12
C ILE A 39 -21.25 0.30 18.39
N PHE A 40 -20.79 0.89 19.50
CA PHE A 40 -19.37 0.89 19.88
C PHE A 40 -18.81 -0.51 20.11
N VAL A 41 -19.53 -1.36 20.87
CA VAL A 41 -19.17 -2.77 21.10
C VAL A 41 -19.17 -3.56 19.79
N GLY A 42 -20.16 -3.35 18.92
CA GLY A 42 -20.22 -3.95 17.59
C GLY A 42 -19.01 -3.56 16.73
N TYR A 43 -18.63 -2.29 16.72
CA TYR A 43 -17.42 -1.82 16.02
C TYR A 43 -16.13 -2.41 16.61
N ARG A 44 -16.01 -2.53 17.93
CA ARG A 44 -14.86 -3.17 18.58
C ARG A 44 -14.76 -4.65 18.18
N ASN A 45 -15.85 -5.39 18.24
CA ASN A 45 -15.91 -6.81 17.86
C ASN A 45 -15.55 -7.02 16.38
N LEU A 46 -16.02 -6.15 15.49
CA LEU A 46 -15.69 -6.22 14.06
C LEU A 46 -14.20 -5.97 13.82
N MET A 47 -13.61 -4.98 14.50
CA MET A 47 -12.18 -4.65 14.39
C MET A 47 -11.27 -5.75 14.97
N GLU A 48 -11.70 -6.41 16.04
CA GLU A 48 -10.96 -7.53 16.64
C GLU A 48 -10.99 -8.77 15.73
N SER A 49 -12.16 -9.07 15.14
CA SER A 49 -12.33 -10.19 14.21
C SER A 49 -11.48 -10.04 12.95
N THR A 50 -11.35 -8.83 12.39
CA THR A 50 -10.51 -8.57 11.21
C THR A 50 -9.02 -8.66 11.53
N ALA A 51 -8.57 -8.17 12.69
CA ALA A 51 -7.18 -8.27 13.13
C ALA A 51 -6.75 -9.72 13.39
N LEU A 52 -7.63 -10.53 14.00
CA LEU A 52 -7.38 -11.96 14.23
C LEU A 52 -7.31 -12.75 12.93
N LEU A 53 -8.16 -12.44 11.95
CA LEU A 53 -8.14 -13.08 10.64
C LEU A 53 -6.83 -12.78 9.90
N GLN A 54 -6.36 -11.53 9.94
CA GLN A 54 -5.09 -11.14 9.33
C GLN A 54 -3.89 -11.86 10.00
N LYS A 55 -3.92 -11.98 11.34
CA LYS A 55 -2.90 -12.74 12.08
C LYS A 55 -2.92 -14.23 11.76
N SER A 56 -4.09 -14.85 11.70
CA SER A 56 -4.26 -16.26 11.32
C SER A 56 -3.74 -16.52 9.91
N ASN A 57 -4.05 -15.64 8.95
CA ASN A 57 -3.54 -15.77 7.58
C ASN A 57 -1.99 -15.70 7.55
N ALA A 58 -1.39 -14.77 8.30
CA ALA A 58 0.06 -14.65 8.41
C ALA A 58 0.72 -15.89 9.04
N GLU A 59 0.11 -16.46 10.08
CA GLU A 59 0.59 -17.71 10.69
C GLU A 59 0.45 -18.91 9.76
N ASN A 60 -0.64 -19.01 9.01
CA ASN A 60 -0.83 -20.04 7.98
C ASN A 60 0.23 -19.93 6.87
N LEU A 61 0.55 -18.72 6.42
CA LEU A 61 1.64 -18.47 5.47
C LEU A 61 2.99 -18.93 6.04
N ARG A 62 3.28 -18.59 7.31
CA ARG A 62 4.53 -18.99 7.99
C ARG A 62 4.67 -20.50 8.17
N ASN A 63 3.60 -21.18 8.57
CA ASN A 63 3.63 -22.63 8.82
C ASN A 63 3.79 -23.45 7.54
N ASN A 64 3.28 -22.94 6.41
CA ASN A 64 3.49 -23.56 5.10
C ASN A 64 4.88 -23.30 4.51
N ASP A 65 5.65 -22.34 5.04
CA ASP A 65 6.92 -21.91 4.46
C ASP A 65 8.10 -22.83 4.85
N CYS A 66 8.09 -23.43 6.05
CA CYS A 66 9.14 -24.36 6.49
C CYS A 66 9.14 -25.70 5.74
N ASN A 67 8.06 -26.04 5.03
CA ASN A 67 7.95 -27.24 4.21
C ASN A 67 8.08 -26.96 2.70
N ARG A 68 8.30 -25.71 2.30
CA ARG A 68 8.63 -25.39 0.91
C ARG A 68 10.10 -25.64 0.67
N LYS A 69 10.39 -26.47 -0.34
CA LYS A 69 11.76 -26.63 -0.85
C LYS A 69 12.23 -25.28 -1.39
N LEU A 70 13.18 -24.65 -0.69
CA LEU A 70 13.88 -23.47 -1.17
C LEU A 70 14.54 -23.79 -2.52
N CYS A 71 14.43 -22.87 -3.46
CA CYS A 71 15.12 -23.00 -4.74
C CYS A 71 16.63 -22.74 -4.55
N ASP A 72 17.45 -23.60 -5.14
CA ASP A 72 18.92 -23.51 -5.12
C ASP A 72 19.50 -23.35 -6.53
N SER A 73 18.64 -23.25 -7.55
CA SER A 73 19.08 -22.99 -8.91
C SER A 73 19.78 -21.64 -9.01
N LYS A 74 20.79 -21.56 -9.88
CA LYS A 74 21.54 -20.33 -10.13
C LYS A 74 20.62 -19.15 -10.46
N SER A 75 19.59 -19.36 -11.28
CA SER A 75 18.63 -18.30 -11.65
C SER A 75 17.83 -17.82 -10.45
N CYS A 76 17.44 -18.72 -9.54
CA CYS A 76 16.69 -18.32 -8.35
C CYS A 76 17.56 -17.52 -7.37
N LEU A 77 18.79 -17.97 -7.12
CA LEU A 77 19.73 -17.27 -6.25
C LEU A 77 20.11 -15.89 -6.81
N GLN A 78 20.30 -15.79 -8.13
CA GLN A 78 20.59 -14.52 -8.80
C GLN A 78 19.41 -13.55 -8.68
N MET A 79 18.18 -14.03 -8.87
CA MET A 79 16.97 -13.22 -8.69
C MET A 79 16.80 -12.78 -7.24
N ALA A 80 16.95 -13.69 -6.28
CA ALA A 80 16.85 -13.37 -4.85
C ALA A 80 17.88 -12.32 -4.43
N SER A 81 19.14 -12.48 -4.86
CA SER A 81 20.21 -11.51 -4.62
C SER A 81 19.88 -10.15 -5.24
N ARG A 82 19.37 -10.12 -6.48
CA ARG A 82 18.97 -8.87 -7.13
C ARG A 82 17.84 -8.20 -6.35
N THR A 83 16.81 -8.93 -5.97
CA THR A 83 15.68 -8.41 -5.17
C THR A 83 16.17 -7.79 -3.87
N LEU A 84 17.06 -8.46 -3.14
CA LEU A 84 17.61 -7.95 -1.88
C LEU A 84 18.40 -6.64 -2.08
N GLN A 85 19.08 -6.45 -3.21
CA GLN A 85 19.79 -5.22 -3.51
C GLN A 85 18.86 -4.04 -3.82
N LEU A 86 17.65 -4.30 -4.33
CA LEU A 86 16.66 -3.27 -4.61
C LEU A 86 15.95 -2.78 -3.34
N MET A 87 15.88 -3.64 -2.32
CA MET A 87 15.18 -3.39 -1.07
C MET A 87 16.00 -2.57 -0.06
N ASN A 88 15.31 -1.79 0.76
CA ASN A 88 15.84 -1.19 1.99
C ASN A 88 15.16 -1.84 3.20
N SER A 89 15.79 -2.87 3.77
CA SER A 89 15.27 -3.58 4.95
C SER A 89 15.25 -2.74 6.24
N GLY A 90 15.85 -1.54 6.24
CA GLY A 90 15.79 -0.61 7.36
C GLY A 90 14.52 0.26 7.39
N ALA A 91 13.74 0.28 6.30
CA ALA A 91 12.45 0.98 6.27
C ALA A 91 11.31 0.07 6.74
N ASP A 92 10.30 0.64 7.40
CA ASP A 92 9.13 -0.12 7.82
C ASP A 92 8.16 -0.31 6.64
N PRO A 93 7.90 -1.56 6.20
CA PRO A 93 6.97 -1.82 5.10
C PRO A 93 5.52 -1.42 5.39
N CYS A 94 5.13 -1.29 6.67
CA CYS A 94 3.78 -0.86 7.05
C CYS A 94 3.59 0.65 6.90
N THR A 95 4.69 1.40 6.91
CA THR A 95 4.69 2.87 6.84
C THR A 95 5.03 3.37 5.44
N ASP A 96 6.07 2.82 4.81
CA ASP A 96 6.48 3.17 3.45
C ASP A 96 6.99 1.92 2.70
N PHE A 97 6.05 1.23 2.06
CA PHE A 97 6.38 0.05 1.26
C PHE A 97 7.25 0.37 0.04
N TYR A 98 7.20 1.60 -0.49
CA TYR A 98 8.04 2.00 -1.62
C TYR A 98 9.50 2.10 -1.20
N GLU A 99 9.79 2.80 -0.10
CA GLU A 99 11.16 2.87 0.44
C GLU A 99 11.65 1.47 0.85
N TYR A 100 10.81 0.65 1.49
CA TYR A 100 11.19 -0.72 1.85
C TYR A 100 11.53 -1.58 0.62
N SER A 101 10.72 -1.53 -0.44
CA SER A 101 10.88 -2.42 -1.60
C SER A 101 11.88 -1.91 -2.65
N CYS A 102 12.00 -0.59 -2.81
CA CYS A 102 12.74 0.05 -3.90
C CYS A 102 13.83 1.03 -3.43
N GLY A 103 13.88 1.36 -2.14
CA GLY A 103 14.82 2.35 -1.60
C GLY A 103 16.29 1.98 -1.77
N GLY A 104 16.61 0.68 -1.88
CA GLY A 104 17.96 0.20 -2.20
C GLY A 104 18.38 0.52 -3.64
N TYR A 105 17.46 0.42 -4.60
CA TYR A 105 17.71 0.81 -5.99
C TYR A 105 17.96 2.31 -6.11
N ALA A 106 17.13 3.14 -5.46
CA ALA A 106 17.27 4.59 -5.49
C ALA A 106 18.60 5.07 -4.91
N LYS A 107 19.15 4.36 -3.92
CA LYS A 107 20.46 4.66 -3.31
C LYS A 107 21.65 4.20 -4.16
N SER A 108 21.50 3.11 -4.91
CA SER A 108 22.60 2.52 -5.69
C SER A 108 22.71 3.07 -7.11
N GLN A 109 21.65 3.67 -7.67
CA GLN A 109 21.62 4.12 -9.05
C GLN A 109 21.52 5.63 -9.19
N SER A 110 22.52 6.25 -9.82
CA SER A 110 22.47 7.65 -10.26
C SER A 110 21.84 7.74 -11.65
N VAL A 111 21.03 8.78 -11.89
CA VAL A 111 20.52 9.07 -13.23
C VAL A 111 21.69 9.42 -14.16
N PRO A 112 21.93 8.67 -15.25
CA PRO A 112 23.04 8.95 -16.16
C PRO A 112 22.84 10.27 -16.90
N TYR A 113 23.94 10.90 -17.32
CA TYR A 113 23.92 12.15 -18.08
C TYR A 113 23.02 12.05 -19.33
N GLY A 114 22.22 13.10 -19.58
CA GLY A 114 21.27 13.14 -20.70
C GLY A 114 19.95 12.44 -20.44
N HIS A 115 19.71 11.92 -19.23
CA HIS A 115 18.43 11.35 -18.83
C HIS A 115 17.83 12.13 -17.66
N ASN A 116 16.50 12.26 -17.65
CA ASN A 116 15.76 12.85 -16.52
C ASN A 116 15.32 11.80 -15.50
N THR A 117 15.20 10.54 -15.93
CA THR A 117 14.76 9.42 -15.08
C THR A 117 15.53 8.16 -15.44
N TYR A 118 15.83 7.34 -14.44
CA TYR A 118 16.51 6.07 -14.62
C TYR A 118 15.78 4.98 -13.83
N THR A 119 15.16 4.05 -14.55
CA THR A 119 14.34 2.98 -13.99
C THR A 119 14.92 1.62 -14.39
N PRO A 120 14.60 0.53 -13.67
CA PRO A 120 15.06 -0.82 -14.05
C PRO A 120 14.70 -1.20 -15.50
N GLY A 121 13.57 -0.69 -16.01
CA GLY A 121 13.18 -0.86 -17.41
C GLY A 121 14.14 -0.17 -18.39
N LYS A 122 14.62 1.03 -18.04
CA LYS A 122 15.63 1.76 -18.84
C LYS A 122 17.00 1.08 -18.78
N GLU A 123 17.38 0.54 -17.63
CA GLU A 123 18.58 -0.30 -17.49
C GLU A 123 18.50 -1.50 -18.44
N THR A 124 17.40 -2.24 -18.40
CA THR A 124 17.16 -3.39 -19.29
C THR A 124 17.17 -3.00 -20.76
N GLN A 125 16.52 -1.90 -21.13
CA GLN A 125 16.52 -1.40 -22.51
C GLN A 125 17.93 -1.05 -22.98
N ARG A 126 18.76 -0.45 -22.12
CA ARG A 126 20.16 -0.17 -22.41
C ARG A 126 20.94 -1.46 -22.68
N GLU A 127 20.78 -2.49 -21.86
CA GLU A 127 21.42 -3.79 -22.09
C GLU A 127 21.02 -4.41 -23.43
N ILE A 128 19.73 -4.36 -23.77
CA ILE A 128 19.23 -4.84 -25.07
C ILE A 128 19.89 -4.06 -26.21
N LEU A 129 19.94 -2.73 -26.14
CA LEU A 129 20.56 -1.89 -27.16
C LEU A 129 22.07 -2.17 -27.29
N LEU A 130 22.78 -2.42 -26.18
CA LEU A 130 24.18 -2.81 -26.20
C LEU A 130 24.38 -4.17 -26.87
N ASN A 131 23.50 -5.14 -26.60
CA ASN A 131 23.54 -6.45 -27.25
C ASN A 131 23.26 -6.34 -28.75
N ILE A 132 22.25 -5.55 -29.16
CA ILE A 132 21.96 -5.27 -30.57
C ILE A 132 23.17 -4.61 -31.22
N LYS A 133 23.75 -3.58 -30.58
CA LYS A 133 24.95 -2.90 -31.05
C LYS A 133 26.08 -3.89 -31.31
N LYS A 134 26.38 -4.75 -30.34
CA LYS A 134 27.41 -5.80 -30.47
C LYS A 134 27.14 -6.73 -31.65
N ILE A 135 25.89 -7.14 -31.85
CA ILE A 135 25.50 -7.95 -33.01
C ILE A 135 25.77 -7.20 -34.31
N MET A 136 25.43 -5.90 -34.38
CA MET A 136 25.62 -5.10 -35.59
C MET A 136 27.09 -4.80 -35.91
N GLU A 137 27.94 -4.64 -34.88
CA GLU A 137 29.38 -4.37 -35.03
C GLU A 137 30.18 -5.60 -35.44
N ASN A 138 29.67 -6.81 -35.16
CA ASN A 138 30.34 -8.04 -35.56
C ASN A 138 30.36 -8.20 -37.10
N PRO A 139 31.47 -8.72 -37.67
CA PRO A 139 31.54 -9.04 -39.10
C PRO A 139 30.36 -9.90 -39.55
N SER A 140 29.93 -9.74 -40.80
CA SER A 140 28.89 -10.63 -41.35
C SER A 140 29.43 -12.04 -41.56
N GLU A 141 28.73 -13.02 -40.99
CA GLU A 141 29.02 -14.43 -41.19
C GLU A 141 28.36 -14.96 -42.48
N THR A 142 28.89 -16.06 -43.03
CA THR A 142 28.41 -16.66 -44.29
C THR A 142 27.03 -17.31 -44.17
N ASN A 143 26.61 -17.65 -42.95
CA ASN A 143 25.30 -18.22 -42.61
C ASN A 143 24.24 -17.14 -42.27
N GLU A 144 24.58 -15.85 -42.31
CA GLU A 144 23.64 -14.76 -42.00
C GLU A 144 22.62 -14.54 -43.13
N THR A 145 21.41 -14.14 -42.75
CA THR A 145 20.38 -13.75 -43.73
C THR A 145 20.77 -12.49 -44.49
N VAL A 146 20.28 -12.36 -45.72
CA VAL A 146 20.48 -11.14 -46.53
C VAL A 146 20.00 -9.88 -45.81
N THR A 147 18.90 -9.99 -45.04
CA THR A 147 18.34 -8.88 -44.25
C THR A 147 19.30 -8.45 -43.14
N THR A 148 19.85 -9.41 -42.38
CA THR A 148 20.82 -9.11 -41.32
C THR A 148 22.06 -8.41 -41.87
N ARG A 149 22.60 -8.91 -42.99
CA ARG A 149 23.77 -8.28 -43.64
C ARG A 149 23.50 -6.86 -44.11
N LYS A 150 22.33 -6.59 -44.72
CA LYS A 150 21.93 -5.23 -45.12
C LYS A 150 21.76 -4.30 -43.91
N LEU A 151 21.20 -4.82 -42.82
CA LEU A 151 21.03 -4.04 -41.58
C LEU A 151 22.38 -3.66 -40.95
N LYS A 152 23.35 -4.57 -40.93
CA LYS A 152 24.73 -4.29 -40.52
C LYS A 152 25.40 -3.24 -41.40
N GLN A 153 25.26 -3.36 -42.73
CA GLN A 153 25.79 -2.38 -43.67
C GLN A 153 25.21 -0.97 -43.43
N LEU A 154 23.89 -0.88 -43.22
CA LEU A 154 23.23 0.38 -42.86
C LEU A 154 23.78 0.95 -41.55
N TYR A 155 23.89 0.12 -40.51
CA TYR A 155 24.46 0.51 -39.21
C TYR A 155 25.86 1.11 -39.35
N HIS A 156 26.75 0.45 -40.11
CA HIS A 156 28.10 0.94 -40.35
C HIS A 156 28.16 2.25 -41.13
N SER A 157 27.23 2.50 -42.06
CA SER A 157 27.19 3.78 -42.78
C SER A 157 26.95 4.98 -41.88
N CYS A 158 26.20 4.79 -40.79
CA CYS A 158 25.87 5.85 -39.82
C CYS A 158 26.91 6.01 -38.71
N THR A 159 27.75 4.98 -38.48
CA THR A 159 28.69 4.93 -37.34
C THR A 159 30.15 5.10 -37.75
N ASN A 160 30.52 4.77 -38.99
CA ASN A 160 31.84 5.00 -39.57
C ASN A 160 31.93 6.34 -40.35
N SER A 161 31.07 7.31 -40.02
CA SER A 161 31.10 8.67 -40.59
C SER A 161 32.20 9.53 -39.96
#